data_AF-A0A7X9BMA3-F1
#
_entry.id   AF-A0A7X9BMA3-F1
#
_cell.length_a   1.000
_cell.length_b   1.000
_cell.length_c   1.000
_cell.angle_alpha   90.00
_cell.angle_beta   90.00
_cell.angle_gamma   90.00
#
_symmetry.space_group_name_H-M   'P 1'
#
loop_
_entity.id
_entity.type
_entity.pdbx_description
1 polymer ?
#
loop_
_entity_poly.entity_id
_entity_poly.type
_entity_poly.pdbx_seq_one_letter_code
_entity_poly.pdbx_strand_id
1 'polypeptide(L)'
;MAREIDGIKDAAGAYRKWALEARKKYIELRLRQDPEIRSLYIRAADRVAKELRQLSLKTPSSYIRKRQLEELETALRTEANRLTGNLTKDFEQYIEQAVDAGGGYSQAIILDLFKKAGMDITGLRTMFATVNRQAVEACWARTKKGLFLSDRIWQQGEKFRNTMRDIIQESVTTGQDAVKTARMLQQYV
;
A
#
# COMPACT_ATOMS: atom_id res chain seq x y z
N MET A 1 7.04 0.12 -25.64
CA MET A 1 6.14 1.27 -25.39
C MET A 1 5.54 1.86 -26.66
N ALA A 2 6.31 2.26 -27.69
CA ALA A 2 5.73 2.85 -28.92
C ALA A 2 4.65 1.96 -29.58
N ARG A 3 4.94 0.66 -29.74
CA ARG A 3 3.99 -0.34 -30.29
C ARG A 3 2.70 -0.51 -29.49
N GLU A 4 2.75 -0.34 -28.16
CA GLU A 4 1.55 -0.44 -27.31
C GLU A 4 0.69 0.82 -27.42
N ILE A 5 1.33 1.99 -27.50
CA ILE A 5 0.63 3.27 -27.66
C ILE A 5 -0.09 3.31 -29.01
N ASP A 6 0.57 2.84 -30.07
CA ASP A 6 -0.02 2.82 -31.40
C ASP A 6 -1.17 1.81 -31.48
N GLY A 7 -1.04 0.62 -30.88
CA GLY A 7 -2.15 -0.33 -30.75
C GLY A 7 -3.35 0.25 -29.98
N ILE A 8 -3.13 1.06 -28.93
CA ILE A 8 -4.21 1.74 -28.21
C ILE A 8 -4.90 2.78 -29.10
N LYS A 9 -4.13 3.56 -29.87
CA LYS A 9 -4.70 4.56 -30.79
C LYS A 9 -5.55 3.89 -31.87
N ASP A 10 -5.06 2.79 -32.43
CA ASP A 10 -5.72 2.06 -33.51
C ASP A 10 -7.04 1.43 -33.00
N ALA A 11 -7.02 0.81 -31.82
CA ALA A 11 -8.21 0.22 -31.22
C ALA A 11 -9.25 1.27 -30.76
N ALA A 12 -8.80 2.44 -30.30
CA ALA A 12 -9.68 3.47 -29.75
C ALA A 12 -10.29 4.42 -30.80
N GLY A 13 -9.68 4.50 -32.00
CA GLY A 13 -10.15 5.34 -33.10
C GLY A 13 -10.41 6.79 -32.67
N ALA A 14 -11.65 7.26 -32.85
CA ALA A 14 -12.08 8.62 -32.48
C ALA A 14 -11.91 8.94 -30.99
N TYR A 15 -11.87 7.92 -30.12
CA TYR A 15 -11.78 8.06 -28.67
C TYR A 15 -10.35 7.89 -28.14
N ARG A 16 -9.34 7.87 -29.02
CA ARG A 16 -7.92 7.73 -28.65
C ARG A 16 -7.45 8.67 -27.53
N LYS A 17 -7.99 9.89 -27.46
CA LYS A 17 -7.63 10.85 -26.42
C LYS A 17 -7.97 10.31 -25.02
N TRP A 18 -9.19 9.79 -24.84
CA TRP A 18 -9.62 9.22 -23.57
C TRP A 18 -8.92 7.91 -23.25
N ALA A 19 -8.62 7.08 -24.25
CA ALA A 19 -7.87 5.84 -24.06
C ALA A 19 -6.46 6.11 -23.53
N LEU A 20 -5.76 7.08 -24.14
CA LEU A 20 -4.42 7.47 -23.72
C LEU A 20 -4.43 8.16 -22.35
N GLU A 21 -5.45 8.96 -22.04
CA GLU A 21 -5.59 9.60 -20.73
C GLU A 21 -5.82 8.58 -19.61
N ALA A 22 -6.71 7.59 -19.82
CA ALA A 22 -6.93 6.51 -18.88
C ALA A 22 -5.65 5.68 -18.67
N ARG A 23 -4.92 5.38 -19.75
CA ARG A 23 -3.63 4.66 -19.67
C ARG A 23 -2.58 5.46 -18.89
N LYS A 24 -2.51 6.78 -19.12
CA LYS A 24 -1.63 7.68 -18.38
C LYS A 24 -1.95 7.64 -16.88
N LYS A 25 -3.22 7.83 -16.50
CA LYS A 25 -3.68 7.76 -15.09
C LYS A 25 -3.29 6.45 -14.43
N TYR A 26 -3.48 5.33 -15.12
CA TYR A 26 -3.09 4.01 -14.62
C TYR A 26 -1.57 3.85 -14.40
N ILE A 27 -0.75 4.39 -15.31
CA ILE A 27 0.72 4.36 -15.17
C ILE A 27 1.17 5.26 -14.01
N GLU A 28 0.65 6.48 -13.92
CA GLU A 28 0.96 7.42 -12.85
C GLU A 28 0.58 6.86 -11.48
N LEU A 29 -0.57 6.20 -11.38
CA LEU A 29 -1.00 5.50 -10.18
C LEU A 29 0.02 4.44 -9.75
N ARG A 30 0.44 3.56 -10.67
CA ARG A 30 1.43 2.51 -10.34
C ARG A 30 2.80 3.08 -9.97
N LEU A 31 3.25 4.13 -10.65
CA LEU A 31 4.53 4.78 -10.33
C LEU A 31 4.54 5.40 -8.93
N ARG A 32 3.37 5.81 -8.42
CA ARG A 32 3.23 6.40 -7.08
C ARG A 32 3.11 5.34 -5.98
N GLN A 33 2.45 4.23 -6.24
CA GLN A 33 2.19 3.17 -5.27
C GLN A 33 3.45 2.62 -4.60
N ASP A 34 4.42 2.19 -5.40
CA ASP A 34 5.64 1.54 -4.91
C ASP A 34 6.44 2.43 -3.93
N PRO A 35 6.77 3.70 -4.25
CA PRO A 35 7.49 4.55 -3.31
C PRO A 35 6.68 4.92 -2.07
N GLU A 36 5.35 5.08 -2.19
CA GLU A 36 4.48 5.39 -1.04
C GLU A 36 4.42 4.21 -0.06
N ILE A 37 4.20 3.00 -0.56
CA ILE A 37 4.25 1.77 0.25
C ILE A 37 5.63 1.60 0.88
N ARG A 38 6.72 1.76 0.12
CA ARG A 38 8.08 1.68 0.67
C ARG A 38 8.29 2.69 1.80
N SER A 39 7.79 3.91 1.62
CA SER A 39 7.93 4.96 2.64
C SER A 39 7.20 4.61 3.95
N LEU A 40 6.12 3.83 3.91
CA LEU A 40 5.45 3.35 5.12
C LEU A 40 6.35 2.42 5.94
N TYR A 41 7.02 1.47 5.28
CA TYR A 41 7.95 0.58 5.95
C TYR A 41 9.14 1.33 6.51
N ILE A 42 9.74 2.25 5.73
CA ILE A 42 10.89 3.06 6.19
C ILE A 42 10.51 3.82 7.46
N ARG A 43 9.36 4.53 7.43
CA ARG A 43 8.85 5.25 8.59
C ARG A 43 8.59 4.33 9.80
N ALA A 44 8.12 3.11 9.55
CA ALA A 44 7.88 2.14 10.62
C ALA A 44 9.20 1.68 11.25
N ALA A 45 10.20 1.32 10.43
CA ALA A 45 11.53 0.96 10.90
C ALA A 45 12.22 2.10 11.66
N ASP A 46 12.12 3.33 11.16
CA ASP A 46 12.67 4.53 11.82
C ASP A 46 12.06 4.75 13.21
N ARG A 47 10.75 4.52 13.37
CA ARG A 47 10.09 4.61 14.67
C ARG A 47 10.58 3.55 15.63
N VAL A 48 10.70 2.29 15.20
CA VAL A 48 11.25 1.21 16.03
C VAL A 48 12.70 1.51 16.43
N ALA A 49 13.51 1.95 15.47
CA ALA A 49 14.91 2.33 15.69
C ALA A 49 15.04 3.48 16.69
N LYS A 50 14.12 4.46 16.64
CA LYS A 50 14.07 5.57 17.60
C LYS A 50 13.74 5.08 19.01
N GLU A 51 12.80 4.16 19.18
CA GLU A 51 12.45 3.64 20.51
C GLU A 51 13.56 2.77 21.09
N LEU A 52 14.23 1.98 20.24
CA LEU A 52 15.39 1.20 20.67
C LEU A 52 16.51 2.09 21.23
N ARG A 53 16.81 3.21 20.56
CA ARG A 53 17.80 4.21 21.03
C ARG A 53 17.38 4.88 22.33
N GLN A 54 16.08 5.16 22.52
CA GLN A 54 15.60 5.76 23.77
C GLN A 54 15.70 4.78 24.94
N LEU A 55 15.46 3.49 24.71
CA LEU A 55 15.58 2.46 25.73
C LEU A 55 17.03 2.27 26.19
N SER A 56 18.01 2.39 25.28
CA SER A 56 19.42 2.31 25.65
C SER A 56 19.89 3.49 26.51
N LEU A 57 19.37 4.69 26.28
CA LEU A 57 19.70 5.88 27.09
C LEU A 57 19.19 5.80 28.54
N LYS A 58 18.17 4.99 28.81
CA LYS A 58 17.58 4.81 30.15
C LYS A 58 18.35 3.80 31.02
N THR A 59 19.43 3.23 30.52
CA THR A 59 20.13 2.11 31.18
C THR A 59 21.62 2.38 31.29
N PRO A 60 22.24 2.26 32.48
CA PRO A 60 23.69 2.42 32.63
C PRO A 60 24.50 1.36 31.89
N SER A 61 23.91 0.19 31.64
CA SER A 61 24.49 -0.85 30.80
C SER A 61 23.82 -0.84 29.43
N SER A 62 24.59 -0.96 28.34
CA SER A 62 24.08 -1.06 26.96
C SER A 62 23.26 -2.35 26.69
N TYR A 63 23.00 -3.15 27.73
CA TYR A 63 22.27 -4.43 27.62
C TYR A 63 20.76 -4.25 27.84
N ILE A 64 19.97 -4.81 26.92
CA ILE A 64 18.51 -4.81 27.02
C ILE A 64 18.08 -5.83 28.09
N ARG A 65 17.40 -5.35 29.14
CA ARG A 65 16.84 -6.20 30.21
C ARG A 65 15.46 -6.75 29.83
N LYS A 66 15.00 -7.81 30.50
CA LYS A 66 13.69 -8.47 30.24
C LYS A 66 12.52 -7.48 30.15
N ARG A 67 12.41 -6.54 31.09
CA ARG A 67 11.36 -5.51 31.09
C ARG A 67 11.40 -4.61 29.85
N GLN A 68 12.60 -4.32 29.33
CA GLN A 68 12.77 -3.50 28.13
C GLN A 68 12.45 -4.28 26.86
N LEU A 69 12.68 -5.60 26.84
CA LEU A 69 12.19 -6.47 25.77
C LEU A 69 10.66 -6.51 25.73
N GLU A 70 9.99 -6.52 26.89
CA GLU A 70 8.52 -6.46 26.97
C GLU A 70 7.97 -5.10 26.48
N GLU A 71 8.61 -4.00 26.88
CA GLU A 71 8.28 -2.66 26.37
C GLU A 71 8.49 -2.56 24.85
N LEU A 72 9.58 -3.14 24.33
CA LEU A 72 9.90 -3.16 22.91
C LEU A 72 8.97 -4.05 22.10
N GLU A 73 8.59 -5.22 22.60
CA GLU A 73 7.57 -6.08 21.99
C GLU A 73 6.22 -5.34 21.88
N THR A 74 5.85 -4.57 22.90
CA THR A 74 4.65 -3.73 22.87
C THR A 74 4.74 -2.63 21.81
N ALA A 75 5.90 -1.96 21.71
CA ALA A 75 6.16 -0.96 20.69
C ALA A 75 6.11 -1.56 19.27
N LEU A 76 6.71 -2.73 19.07
CA LEU A 76 6.70 -3.47 17.80
C LEU A 76 5.28 -3.84 17.37
N ARG A 77 4.44 -4.34 18.30
CA ARG A 77 3.03 -4.63 18.02
C ARG A 77 2.25 -3.38 17.63
N THR A 78 2.47 -2.28 18.34
CA THR A 78 1.84 -0.99 18.05
C THR A 78 2.23 -0.51 16.65
N GLU A 79 3.51 -0.61 16.30
CA GLU A 79 3.99 -0.17 15.00
C GLU A 79 3.53 -1.08 13.85
N ALA A 80 3.46 -2.40 14.07
CA ALA A 80 2.89 -3.34 13.11
C ALA A 80 1.41 -3.08 12.84
N ASN A 81 0.63 -2.76 13.88
CA ASN A 81 -0.77 -2.36 13.73
C ASN A 81 -0.91 -1.04 12.97
N ARG A 82 -0.03 -0.06 13.25
CA ARG A 82 0.01 1.22 12.51
C ARG A 82 0.35 1.00 11.04
N LEU A 83 1.37 0.18 10.75
CA LEU A 83 1.75 -0.18 9.38
C LEU A 83 0.59 -0.85 8.65
N THR A 84 -0.05 -1.85 9.28
CA THR A 84 -1.23 -2.55 8.75
C THR A 84 -2.36 -1.56 8.44
N GLY A 85 -2.70 -0.66 9.39
CA GLY A 85 -3.74 0.33 9.19
C GLY A 85 -3.45 1.32 8.06
N ASN A 86 -2.19 1.75 7.92
CA ASN A 86 -1.80 2.63 6.82
C ASN A 86 -1.82 1.90 5.46
N LEU A 87 -1.32 0.67 5.41
CA LEU A 87 -1.41 -0.15 4.20
C LEU A 87 -2.87 -0.35 3.78
N THR A 88 -3.76 -0.67 4.72
CA THR A 88 -5.20 -0.81 4.42
C THR A 88 -5.77 0.46 3.79
N LYS A 89 -5.49 1.63 4.34
CA LYS A 89 -5.95 2.93 3.80
C LYS A 89 -5.40 3.21 2.41
N ASP A 90 -4.10 2.99 2.21
CA ASP A 90 -3.46 3.21 0.92
C ASP A 90 -4.03 2.25 -0.14
N PHE A 91 -4.23 0.97 0.20
CA PHE A 91 -4.85 0.00 -0.70
C PHE A 91 -6.31 0.33 -1.02
N GLU A 92 -7.10 0.80 -0.05
CA GLU A 92 -8.47 1.26 -0.30
C GLU A 92 -8.48 2.37 -1.36
N GLN A 93 -7.69 3.42 -1.13
CA GLN A 93 -7.58 4.55 -2.04
C GLN A 93 -7.04 4.15 -3.43
N TYR A 94 -6.04 3.25 -3.48
CA TYR A 94 -5.45 2.80 -4.74
C TYR A 94 -6.39 1.90 -5.55
N ILE A 95 -7.18 1.05 -4.89
CA ILE A 95 -8.14 0.19 -5.58
C ILE A 95 -9.25 1.05 -6.18
N GLU A 96 -9.76 2.05 -5.45
CA GLU A 96 -10.72 3.02 -5.96
C GLU A 96 -10.17 3.73 -7.21
N GLN A 97 -8.96 4.31 -7.11
CA GLN A 97 -8.32 5.00 -8.23
C GLN A 97 -8.03 4.06 -9.42
N ALA A 98 -7.69 2.81 -9.16
CA ALA A 98 -7.43 1.82 -10.21
C ALA A 98 -8.72 1.41 -10.94
N VAL A 99 -9.81 1.23 -10.21
CA VAL A 99 -11.14 0.94 -10.77
C VAL A 99 -11.62 2.13 -11.60
N ASP A 100 -11.49 3.35 -11.08
CA ASP A 100 -11.86 4.57 -11.81
C ASP A 100 -11.00 4.78 -13.06
N ALA A 101 -9.69 4.54 -12.98
CA ALA A 101 -8.81 4.62 -14.14
C ALA A 101 -9.12 3.54 -15.20
N GLY A 102 -9.50 2.33 -14.76
CA GLY A 102 -9.86 1.22 -15.65
C GLY A 102 -11.22 1.39 -16.33
N GLY A 103 -12.22 1.89 -15.60
CA GLY A 103 -13.58 2.12 -16.11
C GLY A 103 -13.77 3.46 -16.82
N GLY A 104 -12.91 4.45 -16.51
CA GLY A 104 -13.09 5.84 -16.96
C GLY A 104 -13.10 6.02 -18.47
N TYR A 105 -12.36 5.20 -19.22
CA TYR A 105 -12.38 5.23 -20.69
C TYR A 105 -13.74 4.82 -21.26
N SER A 106 -14.25 3.65 -20.85
CA SER A 106 -15.55 3.13 -21.28
C SER A 106 -16.69 4.04 -20.83
N GLN A 107 -16.60 4.57 -19.61
CA GLN A 107 -17.56 5.54 -19.08
C GLN A 107 -17.60 6.82 -19.93
N ALA A 108 -16.44 7.39 -20.29
CA ALA A 108 -16.38 8.59 -21.11
C ALA A 108 -17.03 8.39 -22.49
N ILE A 109 -16.78 7.24 -23.13
CA ILE A 109 -17.39 6.89 -24.42
C ILE A 109 -18.90 6.79 -24.31
N ILE A 110 -19.39 6.02 -23.34
CA ILE A 110 -20.84 5.77 -23.19
C ILE A 110 -21.56 7.08 -22.87
N LEU A 111 -21.01 7.93 -21.99
CA LEU A 111 -21.59 9.23 -21.68
C LEU A 111 -21.63 10.16 -22.91
N ASP A 112 -20.59 10.16 -23.73
CA ASP A 112 -20.55 10.96 -24.96
C ASP A 112 -21.57 10.50 -26.01
N LEU A 113 -21.66 9.18 -26.23
CA LEU A 113 -22.64 8.59 -27.15
C LEU A 113 -24.08 8.89 -26.72
N PHE A 114 -24.38 8.73 -25.43
CA PHE A 114 -25.72 8.98 -24.91
C PHE A 114 -26.10 10.46 -24.95
N LYS A 115 -25.13 11.34 -24.63
CA LYS A 115 -25.32 12.79 -24.76
C LYS A 115 -25.58 13.20 -26.20
N LYS A 116 -24.85 12.65 -27.17
CA LYS A 116 -25.06 12.88 -28.61
C LYS A 116 -26.43 12.38 -29.09
N ALA A 117 -26.94 11.31 -28.48
CA ALA A 117 -28.28 10.80 -28.74
C ALA A 117 -29.40 11.56 -28.00
N GLY A 118 -29.08 12.61 -27.24
CA GLY A 118 -30.06 13.40 -26.48
C GLY A 118 -30.67 12.67 -25.27
N MET A 119 -30.04 11.59 -24.80
CA MET A 119 -30.52 10.81 -23.66
C MET A 119 -30.03 11.39 -22.32
N ASP A 120 -30.82 11.21 -21.26
CA ASP A 120 -30.39 11.54 -19.90
C ASP A 120 -29.22 10.66 -19.46
N ILE A 121 -28.17 11.31 -18.96
CA ILE A 121 -26.92 10.69 -18.53
C ILE A 121 -26.83 10.52 -17.01
N THR A 122 -27.81 11.02 -16.26
CA THR A 122 -27.80 11.00 -14.79
C THR A 122 -27.84 9.56 -14.27
N GLY A 123 -28.77 8.74 -14.78
CA GLY A 123 -28.85 7.32 -14.42
C GLY A 123 -27.59 6.53 -14.78
N LEU A 124 -26.95 6.85 -15.91
CA LEU A 124 -25.69 6.22 -16.32
C LEU A 124 -24.55 6.51 -15.34
N ARG A 125 -24.43 7.75 -14.84
CA ARG A 125 -23.40 8.10 -13.84
C ARG A 125 -23.56 7.30 -12.56
N THR A 126 -24.79 7.15 -12.07
CA THR A 126 -25.09 6.34 -10.88
C THR A 126 -24.79 4.86 -11.10
N MET A 127 -25.09 4.34 -12.29
CA MET A 127 -24.76 2.96 -12.67
C MET A 127 -23.25 2.71 -12.61
N PHE A 128 -22.44 3.60 -13.21
CA PHE A 128 -20.97 3.48 -13.15
C PHE A 128 -20.44 3.55 -11.71
N ALA A 129 -20.95 4.46 -10.89
CA ALA A 129 -20.56 4.53 -9.48
C ALA A 129 -20.86 3.21 -8.73
N THR A 130 -22.00 2.58 -9.03
CA THR A 130 -22.39 1.31 -8.42
C THR A 130 -21.47 0.16 -8.86
N VAL A 131 -21.18 0.07 -10.16
CA VAL A 131 -20.26 -0.95 -10.70
C VAL A 131 -18.85 -0.75 -10.17
N ASN A 132 -18.37 0.49 -10.07
CA ASN A 132 -17.06 0.78 -9.50
C ASN A 132 -16.99 0.33 -8.03
N ARG A 133 -18.02 0.62 -7.22
CA ARG A 133 -18.11 0.13 -5.83
C ARG A 133 -18.05 -1.40 -5.77
N GLN A 134 -18.82 -2.10 -6.61
CA GLN A 134 -18.80 -3.56 -6.67
C GLN A 134 -17.42 -4.11 -7.09
N ALA A 135 -16.72 -3.43 -8.01
CA ALA A 135 -15.37 -3.80 -8.42
C ALA A 135 -14.36 -3.62 -7.28
N VAL A 136 -14.48 -2.55 -6.48
CA VAL A 136 -13.67 -2.33 -5.26
C VAL A 136 -13.93 -3.45 -4.25
N GLU A 137 -15.20 -3.77 -3.97
CA GLU A 137 -15.60 -4.86 -3.07
C GLU A 137 -15.07 -6.22 -3.55
N ALA A 138 -15.15 -6.50 -4.85
CA ALA A 138 -14.61 -7.71 -5.44
C ALA A 138 -13.08 -7.81 -5.31
N CYS A 139 -12.37 -6.67 -5.39
CA CYS A 139 -10.93 -6.63 -5.16
C CYS A 139 -10.56 -6.97 -3.71
N TRP A 140 -11.35 -6.49 -2.73
CA TRP A 140 -11.19 -6.85 -1.32
C TRP A 140 -11.51 -8.31 -1.03
N ALA A 141 -12.61 -8.81 -1.61
CA ALA A 141 -13.05 -10.20 -1.49
C ALA A 141 -12.14 -11.19 -2.26
N ARG A 142 -11.23 -10.69 -3.10
CA ARG A 142 -10.34 -11.53 -3.89
C ARG A 142 -9.41 -12.33 -2.98
N THR A 143 -9.55 -13.65 -3.06
CA THR A 143 -8.69 -14.57 -2.33
C THR A 143 -7.43 -14.93 -3.12
N LYS A 144 -6.32 -15.09 -2.40
CA LYS A 144 -5.08 -15.68 -2.94
C LYS A 144 -4.51 -16.62 -1.90
N LYS A 145 -4.36 -17.90 -2.26
CA LYS A 145 -3.99 -18.98 -1.31
C LYS A 145 -4.97 -19.06 -0.12
N GLY A 146 -6.27 -18.90 -0.37
CA GLY A 146 -7.32 -18.97 0.65
C GLY A 146 -7.49 -17.72 1.54
N LEU A 147 -6.72 -16.66 1.30
CA LEU A 147 -6.71 -15.45 2.14
C LEU A 147 -7.27 -14.24 1.40
N PHE A 148 -8.12 -13.46 2.06
CA PHE A 148 -8.61 -12.18 1.55
C PHE A 148 -7.48 -11.15 1.43
N LEU A 149 -7.76 -10.00 0.80
CA LEU A 149 -6.76 -8.92 0.75
C LEU A 149 -6.44 -8.39 2.16
N SER A 150 -7.45 -8.22 3.01
CA SER A 150 -7.29 -7.81 4.41
C SER A 150 -6.34 -8.73 5.19
N ASP A 151 -6.53 -10.04 5.07
CA ASP A 151 -5.69 -11.03 5.75
C ASP A 151 -4.24 -10.95 5.27
N ARG A 152 -4.05 -10.73 3.96
CA ARG A 152 -2.73 -10.58 3.37
C ARG A 152 -2.02 -9.30 3.82
N ILE A 153 -2.75 -8.20 3.99
CA ILE A 153 -2.21 -6.96 4.56
C ILE A 153 -1.83 -7.18 6.02
N TRP A 154 -2.70 -7.81 6.80
CA TRP A 154 -2.40 -8.17 8.20
C TRP A 154 -1.15 -9.04 8.32
N GLN A 155 -0.99 -10.03 7.44
CA GLN A 155 0.23 -10.86 7.39
C GLN A 155 1.49 -10.04 7.12
N GLN A 156 1.42 -8.92 6.40
CA GLN A 156 2.60 -8.07 6.20
C GLN A 156 2.98 -7.32 7.48
N GLY A 157 2.01 -6.84 8.26
CA GLY A 157 2.27 -6.26 9.58
C GLY A 157 2.91 -7.28 10.53
N GLU A 158 2.42 -8.51 10.53
CA GLU A 158 2.98 -9.61 11.32
C GLU A 158 4.41 -9.97 10.89
N LYS A 159 4.67 -10.04 9.58
CA LYS A 159 6.02 -10.28 9.06
C LYS A 159 6.98 -9.17 9.47
N PHE A 160 6.57 -7.91 9.29
CA PHE A 160 7.37 -6.76 9.75
C PHE A 160 7.71 -6.88 11.23
N ARG A 161 6.72 -7.16 12.09
CA ARG A 161 6.92 -7.33 13.53
C ARG A 161 7.92 -8.43 13.84
N ASN A 162 7.73 -9.61 13.25
CA ASN A 162 8.57 -10.77 13.51
C ASN A 162 10.01 -10.52 13.05
N THR A 163 10.21 -9.99 11.83
CA THR A 163 11.55 -9.65 11.34
C THR A 163 12.26 -8.65 12.24
N MET A 164 11.58 -7.58 12.66
CA MET A 164 12.18 -6.59 13.57
C MET A 164 12.53 -7.21 14.93
N ARG A 165 11.62 -8.03 15.48
CA ARG A 165 11.86 -8.76 16.73
C ARG A 165 13.07 -9.68 16.63
N ASP A 166 13.18 -10.43 15.54
CA ASP A 166 14.25 -11.41 15.35
C ASP A 166 15.61 -10.69 15.25
N ILE A 167 15.71 -9.58 14.52
CA ILE A 167 16.92 -8.72 14.47
C ILE A 167 17.30 -8.20 15.86
N ILE A 168 16.31 -7.73 16.62
CA ILE A 168 16.52 -7.22 17.99
C ILE A 168 17.02 -8.34 18.91
N GLN A 169 16.38 -9.51 18.87
CA GLN A 169 16.75 -10.65 19.71
C GLN A 169 18.15 -11.16 19.39
N GLU A 170 18.49 -11.32 18.12
CA GLU A 170 19.83 -11.69 17.68
C GLU A 170 20.88 -10.68 18.17
N SER A 171 20.56 -9.38 18.07
CA SER A 171 21.46 -8.33 18.55
C SER A 171 21.66 -8.37 20.07
N VAL A 172 20.61 -8.70 20.84
CA VAL A 172 20.73 -8.88 22.30
C VAL A 172 21.58 -10.10 22.64
N THR A 173 21.37 -11.22 21.95
CA THR A 173 22.14 -12.46 22.17
C THR A 173 23.62 -12.29 21.84
N THR A 174 23.94 -11.52 20.80
CA THR A 174 25.32 -11.22 20.39
C THR A 174 25.98 -10.10 21.20
N GLY A 175 25.25 -9.48 22.14
CA GLY A 175 25.76 -8.37 22.95
C GLY A 175 25.99 -7.09 22.14
N GLN A 176 25.28 -6.93 21.02
CA GLN A 176 25.43 -5.80 20.12
C GLN A 176 24.80 -4.52 20.69
N ASP A 177 25.48 -3.39 20.48
CA ASP A 177 25.03 -2.07 20.90
C ASP A 177 23.70 -1.64 20.24
N ALA A 178 22.80 -1.05 21.03
CA ALA A 178 21.47 -0.63 20.59
C ALA A 178 21.48 0.38 19.43
N VAL A 179 22.48 1.25 19.33
CA VAL A 179 22.62 2.19 18.21
C VAL A 179 22.95 1.44 16.92
N LYS A 180 23.81 0.42 17.01
CA LYS A 180 24.16 -0.42 15.87
C LYS A 180 22.96 -1.27 15.42
N THR A 181 22.24 -1.86 16.35
CA THR A 181 20.98 -2.58 16.08
C THR A 181 19.93 -1.68 15.43
N ALA A 182 19.77 -0.45 15.94
CA ALA A 182 18.85 0.52 15.34
C ALA A 182 19.20 0.84 13.88
N ARG A 183 20.49 0.89 13.52
CA ARG A 183 20.91 1.07 12.12
C ARG A 183 20.60 -0.17 11.27
N MET A 184 20.73 -1.38 11.81
CA MET A 184 20.39 -2.61 11.09
C MET A 184 18.89 -2.67 10.75
N LEU A 185 18.02 -2.26 11.67
CA LEU A 185 16.57 -2.20 11.41
C LEU A 185 16.22 -1.26 10.24
N GLN A 186 16.95 -0.15 10.12
CA GLN A 186 16.76 0.83 9.04
C GLN A 186 17.30 0.33 7.68
N GLN A 187 18.28 -0.57 7.67
CA GLN A 187 18.87 -1.14 6.45
C GLN A 187 18.05 -2.28 5.84
N TYR A 188 17.21 -2.93 6.64
CA TYR A 188 16.37 -4.05 6.21
C TYR A 188 15.12 -3.62 5.42
N VAL A 189 14.97 -2.33 5.12
CA VAL A 189 13.77 -1.70 4.55
C VAL A 189 14.13 -0.72 3.42
#